data_AF-A0A9N9JLH0-F1
#
_entry.id   AF-A0A9N9JLH0-F1
#
_cell.length_a   1.000
_cell.length_b   1.000
_cell.length_c   1.000
_cell.angle_alpha   90.00
_cell.angle_beta   90.00
_cell.angle_gamma   90.00
#
_symmetry.space_group_name_H-M   'P 1'
#
loop_
_entity.id
_entity.type
_entity.pdbx_description
1 polymer ?
#
loop_
_entity_poly.entity_id
_entity_poly.type
_entity_poly.pdbx_seq_one_letter_code
_entity_poly.pdbx_strand_id
1 'polypeptide(L)'
;IVLDLSNNYGGDVYLAHQINNILFPDIQTFPVDLKVNDISIQFIERFSMINSLFNEKSPFLQHYKTYISTRTNSSFNSIKDFIGNNLYTRGGIQLKYTSKAFFNDTILYGGAIEFPKPPKFPWTEKDIIILTNGLCFSSCATITQRLAEHNVPTVVVGGFPNKRFSFASTSGGSKTSTDSFKTYFKILKNLNSSLVSSLTLPETLTLSFTIDEAYSVNHPNEVMDFSFRPADYQLYYDERSSRDPSQLWMQSAKFIKN
;
A
#
# COMPACT_ATOMS: atom_id res chain seq x y z
N ILE A 1 23.85 4.37 3.86
CA ILE A 1 23.20 3.77 2.68
C ILE A 1 22.29 4.81 2.06
N VAL A 2 22.40 5.05 0.76
CA VAL A 2 21.40 5.84 0.02
C VAL A 2 20.49 4.86 -0.71
N LEU A 3 19.22 4.82 -0.31
CA LEU A 3 18.18 4.08 -1.01
C LEU A 3 17.56 5.01 -2.06
N ASP A 4 18.13 4.98 -3.27
CA ASP A 4 17.63 5.79 -4.38
C ASP A 4 16.41 5.13 -5.03
N LEU A 5 15.29 5.82 -4.92
CA LEU A 5 14.00 5.47 -5.47
C LEU A 5 13.48 6.56 -6.41
N SER A 6 14.35 7.47 -6.84
CA SER A 6 14.05 8.47 -7.87
C SER A 6 13.65 7.77 -9.17
N ASN A 7 12.59 8.25 -9.80
CA ASN A 7 12.01 7.64 -11.01
C ASN A 7 11.51 6.19 -10.84
N ASN A 8 11.35 5.70 -9.61
CA ASN A 8 10.72 4.42 -9.34
C ASN A 8 9.23 4.61 -9.07
N TYR A 9 8.38 4.23 -10.02
CA TYR A 9 6.93 4.33 -9.86
C TYR A 9 6.36 3.21 -8.97
N GLY A 10 7.06 2.07 -8.89
CA GLY A 10 6.70 0.88 -8.12
C GLY A 10 7.00 -0.42 -8.88
N GLY A 11 6.31 -1.50 -8.51
CA GLY A 11 6.55 -2.83 -9.06
C GLY A 11 5.67 -3.85 -8.38
N ASP A 12 6.28 -4.87 -7.78
CA ASP A 12 5.59 -5.88 -6.99
C ASP A 12 5.48 -5.46 -5.52
N VAL A 13 4.26 -5.41 -4.97
CA VAL A 13 4.00 -4.89 -3.61
C VAL A 13 4.47 -5.89 -2.54
N TYR A 14 4.39 -7.19 -2.81
CA TYR A 14 4.93 -8.21 -1.92
C TYR A 14 6.43 -8.02 -1.74
N LEU A 15 7.16 -7.83 -2.84
CA LEU A 15 8.61 -7.57 -2.77
C LEU A 15 8.93 -6.31 -1.96
N ALA A 16 8.11 -5.26 -2.03
CA ALA A 16 8.28 -4.08 -1.18
C ALA A 16 8.12 -4.39 0.32
N HIS A 17 7.11 -5.18 0.69
CA HIS A 17 6.95 -5.64 2.07
C HIS A 17 8.16 -6.46 2.54
N GLN A 18 8.71 -7.30 1.66
CA GLN A 18 9.91 -8.08 1.97
C GLN A 18 11.15 -7.20 2.10
N ILE A 19 11.36 -6.20 1.23
CA ILE A 19 12.46 -5.24 1.36
C ILE A 19 12.39 -4.50 2.71
N ASN A 20 11.20 -4.07 3.12
CA ASN A 20 10.98 -3.46 4.43
C ASN A 20 11.41 -4.40 5.57
N ASN A 21 10.97 -5.66 5.53
CA ASN A 21 11.34 -6.68 6.53
C ASN A 21 12.84 -7.05 6.52
N ILE A 22 13.49 -6.96 5.35
CA ILE A 22 14.93 -7.20 5.18
C ILE A 22 15.73 -6.08 5.86
N LEU A 23 15.33 -4.83 5.66
CA LEU A 23 16.03 -3.68 6.26
C LEU A 23 15.74 -3.57 7.76
N PHE A 24 14.49 -3.77 8.16
CA PHE A 24 14.06 -3.69 9.54
C PHE A 24 13.13 -4.86 9.87
N PRO A 25 13.67 -5.94 10.46
CA PRO A 25 12.84 -7.04 10.93
C PRO A 25 11.78 -6.50 11.89
N ASP A 26 10.55 -7.03 11.80
CA ASP A 26 9.39 -6.70 12.64
C ASP A 26 8.56 -5.47 12.23
N ILE A 27 8.90 -4.75 11.15
CA ILE A 27 8.01 -3.68 10.65
C ILE A 27 6.83 -4.26 9.86
N GLN A 28 5.62 -4.12 10.40
CA GLN A 28 4.39 -4.54 9.70
C GLN A 28 4.02 -3.57 8.57
N THR A 29 3.18 -4.03 7.64
CA THR A 29 2.58 -3.19 6.59
C THR A 29 1.60 -2.17 7.17
N PHE A 30 1.08 -1.25 6.35
CA PHE A 30 0.08 -0.30 6.83
C PHE A 30 -1.25 -1.00 7.11
N PRO A 31 -1.92 -0.70 8.25
CA PRO A 31 -3.30 -1.07 8.45
C PRO A 31 -4.19 -0.49 7.36
N VAL A 32 -5.16 -1.27 6.92
CA VAL A 32 -6.17 -0.88 5.95
C VAL A 32 -7.57 -1.21 6.43
N ASP A 33 -8.57 -0.48 5.94
CA ASP A 33 -9.97 -0.90 5.97
C ASP A 33 -10.70 -0.52 4.69
N LEU A 34 -11.80 -1.20 4.42
CA LEU A 34 -12.59 -1.01 3.21
C LEU A 34 -13.93 -0.38 3.56
N LYS A 35 -14.41 0.50 2.68
CA LYS A 35 -15.75 1.07 2.81
C LYS A 35 -16.81 -0.03 2.65
N VAL A 36 -17.72 -0.11 3.61
CA VAL A 36 -18.83 -1.06 3.66
C VAL A 36 -20.11 -0.42 3.15
N ASN A 37 -20.71 -1.04 2.14
CA ASN A 37 -22.01 -0.71 1.57
C ASN A 37 -22.64 -1.97 0.96
N ASP A 38 -23.89 -1.88 0.47
CA ASP A 38 -24.63 -3.03 -0.05
C ASP A 38 -23.93 -3.74 -1.22
N ILE A 39 -23.12 -3.02 -2.00
CA ILE A 39 -22.33 -3.60 -3.10
C ILE A 39 -21.10 -4.32 -2.53
N SER A 40 -20.32 -3.67 -1.65
CA SER A 40 -19.10 -4.27 -1.11
C SER A 40 -19.39 -5.47 -0.20
N ILE A 41 -20.51 -5.46 0.54
CA ILE A 41 -20.96 -6.63 1.32
C ILE A 41 -21.17 -7.83 0.40
N GLN A 42 -21.90 -7.67 -0.70
CA GLN A 42 -22.16 -8.78 -1.62
C GLN A 42 -20.86 -9.31 -2.26
N PHE A 43 -19.91 -8.43 -2.60
CA PHE A 43 -18.60 -8.87 -3.07
C PHE A 43 -17.84 -9.65 -2.01
N ILE A 44 -17.76 -9.14 -0.78
CA ILE A 44 -17.09 -9.81 0.33
C ILE A 44 -17.72 -11.18 0.56
N GLU A 45 -19.05 -11.27 0.67
CA GLU A 45 -19.75 -12.53 0.92
C GLU A 45 -19.52 -13.56 -0.20
N ARG A 46 -19.67 -13.14 -1.46
CA ARG A 46 -19.56 -14.07 -2.60
C ARG A 46 -18.13 -14.51 -2.85
N PHE A 47 -17.17 -13.60 -2.81
CA PHE A 47 -15.77 -14.00 -2.96
C PHE A 47 -15.30 -14.87 -1.80
N SER A 48 -15.80 -14.63 -0.59
CA SER A 48 -15.48 -15.44 0.59
C SER A 48 -16.05 -16.86 0.59
N MET A 49 -16.93 -17.20 -0.37
CA MET A 49 -17.38 -18.57 -0.61
C MET A 49 -16.41 -19.37 -1.49
N ILE A 50 -15.50 -18.69 -2.20
CA ILE A 50 -14.53 -19.34 -3.09
C ILE A 50 -13.37 -19.89 -2.26
N ASN A 51 -13.41 -21.18 -1.94
CA ASN A 51 -12.32 -21.85 -1.24
C ASN A 51 -11.10 -22.14 -2.13
N SER A 52 -11.24 -22.10 -3.46
CA SER A 52 -10.18 -22.43 -4.43
C SER A 52 -9.19 -21.29 -4.73
N LEU A 53 -9.28 -20.17 -4.02
CA LEU A 53 -8.43 -18.99 -4.24
C LEU A 53 -6.94 -19.24 -4.06
N PHE A 54 -6.58 -20.35 -3.41
CA PHE A 54 -5.20 -20.77 -3.22
C PHE A 54 -4.55 -21.35 -4.49
N ASN A 55 -5.33 -21.58 -5.57
CA ASN A 55 -4.82 -22.06 -6.87
C ASN A 55 -4.87 -20.99 -7.98
N GLU A 56 -5.59 -19.87 -7.77
CA GLU A 56 -5.59 -18.76 -8.72
C GLU A 56 -4.48 -17.75 -8.33
N LYS A 57 -3.65 -17.35 -9.30
CA LYS A 57 -2.47 -16.49 -9.11
C LYS A 57 -2.75 -15.05 -8.65
N SER A 58 -3.97 -14.75 -8.19
CA SER A 58 -4.34 -13.45 -7.62
C SER A 58 -5.61 -13.59 -6.76
N PRO A 59 -5.48 -13.83 -5.45
CA PRO A 59 -6.63 -13.87 -4.55
C PRO A 59 -7.35 -12.52 -4.53
N PHE A 60 -8.67 -12.59 -4.42
CA PHE A 60 -9.51 -11.39 -4.44
C PHE A 60 -9.30 -10.57 -3.17
N LEU A 61 -8.96 -9.29 -3.32
CA LEU A 61 -8.84 -8.32 -2.22
C LEU A 61 -10.13 -8.18 -1.40
N GLN A 62 -11.27 -8.73 -1.85
CA GLN A 62 -12.53 -8.72 -1.12
C GLN A 62 -12.73 -9.97 -0.25
N HIS A 63 -11.85 -10.97 -0.31
CA HIS A 63 -11.95 -12.18 0.49
C HIS A 63 -11.42 -11.96 1.91
N TYR A 64 -12.23 -12.17 2.96
CA TYR A 64 -11.84 -11.80 4.32
C TYR A 64 -10.54 -12.44 4.86
N LYS A 65 -10.18 -13.65 4.39
CA LYS A 65 -8.91 -14.30 4.77
C LYS A 65 -7.66 -13.65 4.18
N THR A 66 -7.76 -12.77 3.17
CA THR A 66 -6.60 -12.00 2.68
C THR A 66 -6.16 -10.92 3.66
N TYR A 67 -6.77 -10.87 4.84
CA TYR A 67 -6.53 -9.87 5.87
C TYR A 67 -6.25 -10.50 7.24
N ILE A 68 -5.40 -9.83 8.01
CA ILE A 68 -5.04 -10.15 9.39
C ILE A 68 -5.56 -9.02 10.28
N SER A 69 -6.45 -9.33 11.22
CA SER A 69 -7.02 -8.34 12.13
C SER A 69 -5.94 -7.64 12.94
N THR A 70 -5.93 -6.30 12.95
CA THR A 70 -4.95 -5.54 13.76
C THR A 70 -5.20 -5.68 15.26
N ARG A 71 -6.43 -6.04 15.66
CA ARG A 71 -6.81 -6.22 17.07
C ARG A 71 -6.31 -7.54 17.65
N THR A 72 -6.33 -8.59 16.84
CA THR A 72 -6.04 -9.97 17.30
C THR A 72 -4.76 -10.52 16.71
N ASN A 73 -4.13 -9.79 15.78
CA ASN A 73 -2.96 -10.22 15.02
C ASN A 73 -3.13 -11.64 14.43
N SER A 74 -4.33 -11.95 13.96
CA SER A 74 -4.73 -13.27 13.46
C SER A 74 -5.73 -13.11 12.32
N SER A 75 -5.83 -14.12 11.46
CA SER A 75 -6.88 -14.19 10.43
C SER A 75 -8.27 -14.04 11.05
N PHE A 76 -9.16 -13.36 10.34
CA PHE A 76 -10.56 -13.27 10.76
C PHE A 76 -11.22 -14.66 10.75
N ASN A 77 -12.10 -14.93 11.71
CA ASN A 77 -12.81 -16.20 11.82
C ASN A 77 -14.08 -16.24 10.96
N SER A 78 -14.68 -15.08 10.69
CA SER A 78 -15.92 -14.95 9.93
C SER A 78 -15.98 -13.67 9.10
N ILE A 79 -16.83 -13.68 8.07
CA ILE A 79 -17.18 -12.48 7.28
C ILE A 79 -17.74 -11.37 8.19
N LYS A 80 -18.54 -11.73 9.20
CA LYS A 80 -19.14 -10.78 10.14
C LYS A 80 -18.07 -10.04 10.95
N ASP A 81 -17.03 -10.74 11.40
CA ASP A 81 -15.92 -10.12 12.14
C ASP A 81 -15.09 -9.18 11.26
N PHE A 82 -14.92 -9.54 9.99
CA PHE A 82 -14.23 -8.71 9.01
C PHE A 82 -15.03 -7.45 8.66
N ILE A 83 -16.32 -7.58 8.32
CA ILE A 83 -17.21 -6.44 8.03
C ILE A 83 -17.32 -5.52 9.25
N GLY A 84 -17.41 -6.10 10.46
CA GLY A 84 -17.44 -5.33 11.70
C GLY A 84 -18.56 -4.28 11.76
N ASN A 85 -18.32 -3.22 12.53
CA ASN A 85 -19.27 -2.11 12.69
C ASN A 85 -18.59 -0.76 12.90
N ASN A 86 -17.41 -0.55 12.28
CA ASN A 86 -16.68 0.71 12.44
C ASN A 86 -17.39 1.81 11.66
N LEU A 87 -17.52 2.97 12.31
CA LEU A 87 -18.13 4.16 11.73
C LEU A 87 -17.12 5.30 11.74
N TYR A 88 -16.88 5.89 10.58
CA TYR A 88 -16.01 7.05 10.43
C TYR A 88 -16.76 8.19 9.75
N THR A 89 -16.44 9.41 10.15
CA THR A 89 -16.90 10.60 9.43
C THR A 89 -15.86 10.96 8.37
N ARG A 90 -16.28 11.00 7.10
CA ARG A 90 -15.46 11.45 5.97
C ARG A 90 -16.25 12.49 5.18
N GLY A 91 -15.66 13.66 4.94
CA GLY A 91 -16.34 14.75 4.22
C GLY A 91 -17.70 15.16 4.83
N GLY A 92 -17.85 15.03 6.15
CA GLY A 92 -19.09 15.35 6.87
C GLY A 92 -20.16 14.25 6.85
N ILE A 93 -19.90 13.10 6.23
CA ILE A 93 -20.84 11.97 6.16
C ILE A 93 -20.32 10.81 7.01
N GLN A 94 -21.21 10.20 7.80
CA GLN A 94 -20.90 8.99 8.55
C GLN A 94 -20.99 7.78 7.61
N LEU A 95 -19.90 7.03 7.53
CA LEU A 95 -19.73 5.89 6.64
C LEU A 95 -19.26 4.67 7.43
N LYS A 96 -19.68 3.48 7.01
CA LYS A 96 -19.25 2.21 7.62
C LYS A 96 -18.01 1.68 6.93
N TYR A 97 -17.10 1.11 7.73
CA TYR A 97 -15.86 0.48 7.26
C TYR A 97 -15.68 -0.89 7.92
N THR A 98 -14.88 -1.75 7.26
CA THR A 98 -14.48 -3.04 7.82
C THR A 98 -13.67 -2.86 9.11
N SER A 99 -13.42 -3.96 9.82
CA SER A 99 -12.38 -4.01 10.84
C SER A 99 -11.02 -3.67 10.21
N LYS A 100 -10.22 -2.83 10.88
CA LYS A 100 -8.84 -2.56 10.46
C LYS A 100 -8.04 -3.86 10.42
N ALA A 101 -7.24 -3.99 9.38
CA ALA A 101 -6.46 -5.19 9.15
C ALA A 101 -5.16 -4.90 8.42
N PHE A 102 -4.19 -5.79 8.54
CA PHE A 102 -3.05 -5.86 7.63
C PHE A 102 -3.38 -6.78 6.47
N PHE A 103 -2.70 -6.60 5.35
CA PHE A 103 -2.71 -7.60 4.30
C PHE A 103 -2.05 -8.91 4.75
N ASN A 104 -2.71 -10.03 4.46
CA ASN A 104 -2.15 -11.37 4.64
C ASN A 104 -1.34 -11.73 3.40
N ASP A 105 -0.09 -11.28 3.35
CA ASP A 105 0.78 -11.49 2.20
C ASP A 105 0.98 -12.96 1.84
N THR A 106 1.03 -13.85 2.84
CA THR A 106 1.15 -15.30 2.61
C THR A 106 -0.02 -15.82 1.77
N ILE A 107 -1.23 -15.38 2.09
CA ILE A 107 -2.43 -15.75 1.33
C ILE A 107 -2.45 -14.99 0.00
N LEU A 108 -2.15 -13.68 0.00
CA LEU A 108 -2.23 -12.82 -1.17
C LEU A 108 -1.30 -13.22 -2.31
N TYR A 109 -0.11 -13.70 -1.97
CA TYR A 109 0.93 -14.03 -2.94
C TYR A 109 1.20 -15.55 -2.98
N GLY A 110 0.26 -16.34 -2.43
CA GLY A 110 0.22 -17.80 -2.54
C GLY A 110 1.42 -18.53 -1.92
N GLY A 111 2.13 -17.89 -0.98
CA GLY A 111 3.38 -18.42 -0.43
C GLY A 111 4.46 -18.72 -1.48
N ALA A 112 4.33 -18.20 -2.70
CA ALA A 112 5.13 -18.65 -3.85
C ALA A 112 6.61 -18.29 -3.74
N ILE A 113 6.94 -17.33 -2.87
CA ILE A 113 8.33 -16.95 -2.60
C ILE A 113 8.51 -16.88 -1.08
N GLU A 114 8.89 -18.01 -0.49
CA GLU A 114 9.45 -18.00 0.86
C GLU A 114 10.82 -17.34 0.81
N PHE A 115 10.91 -16.10 1.28
CA PHE A 115 12.20 -15.49 1.51
C PHE A 115 12.79 -16.07 2.80
N PRO A 116 14.04 -16.56 2.78
CA PRO A 116 14.71 -16.94 4.01
C PRO A 116 14.71 -15.74 4.94
N LYS A 117 14.58 -16.00 6.26
CA LYS A 117 14.69 -14.93 7.26
C LYS A 117 16.01 -14.17 6.98
N PRO A 118 15.96 -12.88 6.64
CA PRO A 118 17.15 -12.16 6.27
C PRO A 118 18.11 -12.12 7.45
N PRO A 119 19.44 -12.16 7.20
CA PRO A 119 20.39 -11.92 8.26
C PRO A 119 20.13 -10.54 8.85
N LYS A 120 20.29 -10.40 10.17
CA LYS A 120 20.19 -9.08 10.80
C LYS A 120 21.35 -8.22 10.29
N PHE A 121 21.04 -7.26 9.44
CA PHE A 121 22.03 -6.28 8.99
C PHE A 121 22.42 -5.35 10.14
N PRO A 122 23.65 -4.80 10.14
CA PRO A 122 24.12 -3.91 11.21
C PRO A 122 23.55 -2.49 11.10
N TRP A 123 22.79 -2.19 10.03
CA TRP A 123 22.26 -0.86 9.77
C TRP A 123 21.02 -0.57 10.62
N THR A 124 20.96 0.66 11.07
CA THR A 124 19.82 1.26 11.78
C THR A 124 19.15 2.29 10.89
N GLU A 125 18.03 2.86 11.35
CA GLU A 125 17.33 3.95 10.67
C GLU A 125 18.23 5.17 10.43
N LYS A 126 19.28 5.33 11.26
CA LYS A 126 20.28 6.40 11.16
C LYS A 126 21.32 6.16 10.09
N ASP A 127 21.49 4.93 9.63
CA ASP A 127 22.48 4.56 8.62
C ASP A 127 21.92 4.61 7.19
N ILE A 128 20.62 4.87 7.04
CA ILE A 128 19.90 4.83 5.77
C ILE A 128 19.30 6.21 5.49
N ILE A 129 19.30 6.62 4.22
CA ILE A 129 18.53 7.76 3.75
C ILE A 129 17.82 7.41 2.45
N ILE A 130 16.58 7.86 2.31
CA ILE A 130 15.75 7.64 1.14
C ILE A 130 15.91 8.84 0.21
N LEU A 131 16.27 8.60 -1.05
CA LEU A 131 16.26 9.64 -2.09
C LEU A 131 15.11 9.35 -3.06
N THR A 132 14.25 10.35 -3.31
CA THR A 132 13.15 10.24 -4.28
C THR A 132 13.04 11.52 -5.10
N ASN A 133 12.16 11.52 -6.09
CA ASN A 133 11.66 12.73 -6.75
C ASN A 133 10.13 12.87 -6.66
N GLY A 134 9.52 12.27 -5.63
CA GLY A 134 8.08 12.30 -5.37
C GLY A 134 7.23 11.37 -6.26
N LEU A 135 7.80 10.72 -7.27
CA LEU A 135 7.09 9.84 -8.21
C LEU A 135 6.68 8.47 -7.63
N CYS A 136 7.08 8.16 -6.39
CA CYS A 136 6.78 6.88 -5.76
C CYS A 136 5.27 6.71 -5.54
N PHE A 137 4.70 5.67 -6.16
CA PHE A 137 3.26 5.44 -6.15
C PHE A 137 2.85 4.04 -5.66
N SER A 138 3.31 2.97 -6.30
CA SER A 138 2.95 1.60 -5.92
C SER A 138 3.95 1.07 -4.89
N SER A 139 4.62 -0.05 -5.13
CA SER A 139 5.61 -0.64 -4.23
C SER A 139 6.67 0.34 -3.72
N CYS A 140 7.06 1.34 -4.55
CA CYS A 140 7.97 2.39 -4.09
C CYS A 140 7.38 3.20 -2.92
N ALA A 141 6.10 3.60 -3.02
CA ALA A 141 5.43 4.32 -1.94
C ALA A 141 5.40 3.47 -0.68
N THR A 142 5.08 2.17 -0.80
CA THR A 142 5.07 1.25 0.34
C THR A 142 6.42 1.18 1.06
N ILE A 143 7.54 1.16 0.32
CA ILE A 143 8.89 1.20 0.92
C ILE A 143 9.14 2.56 1.57
N THR A 144 9.05 3.63 0.79
CA THR A 144 9.40 4.99 1.24
C THR A 144 8.58 5.44 2.44
N GLN A 145 7.26 5.28 2.39
CA GLN A 145 6.35 5.64 3.47
C GLN A 145 6.61 4.85 4.73
N ARG A 146 6.80 3.52 4.60
CA ARG A 146 6.97 2.67 5.78
C ARG A 146 8.30 2.92 6.48
N LEU A 147 9.37 3.09 5.72
CA LEU A 147 10.69 3.42 6.24
C LEU A 147 10.71 4.83 6.84
N ALA A 148 10.01 5.80 6.25
CA ALA A 148 9.84 7.13 6.83
C ALA A 148 9.11 7.06 8.18
N GLU A 149 8.06 6.24 8.32
CA GLU A 149 7.43 5.99 9.62
C GLU A 149 8.28 5.17 10.59
N HIS A 150 9.36 4.55 10.10
CA HIS A 150 10.43 3.96 10.90
C HIS A 150 11.62 4.91 11.10
N ASN A 151 11.39 6.22 10.99
CA ASN A 151 12.38 7.28 11.21
C ASN A 151 13.58 7.30 10.25
N VAL A 152 13.49 6.61 9.11
CA VAL A 152 14.50 6.75 8.04
C VAL A 152 14.31 8.12 7.37
N PRO A 153 15.34 8.99 7.35
CA PRO A 153 15.23 10.31 6.74
C PRO A 153 14.95 10.25 5.24
N THR A 154 14.21 11.24 4.76
CA THR A 154 13.79 11.37 3.36
C THR A 154 14.37 12.62 2.71
N VAL A 155 14.88 12.44 1.50
CA VAL A 155 15.36 13.49 0.61
C VAL A 155 14.52 13.45 -0.65
N VAL A 156 14.05 14.60 -1.09
CA VAL A 156 13.42 14.73 -2.40
C VAL A 156 14.24 15.65 -3.29
N VAL A 157 14.43 15.27 -4.55
CA VAL A 157 15.05 16.13 -5.56
C VAL A 157 14.00 16.76 -6.47
N GLY A 158 14.12 18.07 -6.72
CA GLY A 158 13.22 18.83 -7.56
C GLY A 158 12.14 19.58 -6.78
N GLY A 159 10.97 19.72 -7.39
CA GLY A 159 9.89 20.56 -6.86
C GLY A 159 10.17 22.06 -7.02
N PHE A 160 9.32 22.89 -6.41
CA PHE A 160 9.45 24.35 -6.49
C PHE A 160 10.34 24.90 -5.38
N PRO A 161 11.16 25.94 -5.65
CA PRO A 161 11.89 26.66 -4.63
C PRO A 161 10.98 27.11 -3.48
N ASN A 162 11.46 26.97 -2.24
CA ASN A 162 10.76 27.38 -1.01
C ASN A 162 9.40 26.68 -0.77
N LYS A 163 9.15 25.56 -1.44
CA LYS A 163 7.98 24.71 -1.19
C LYS A 163 8.45 23.30 -0.89
N ARG A 164 8.08 22.81 0.30
CA ARG A 164 8.30 21.41 0.66
C ARG A 164 7.63 20.52 -0.37
N PHE A 165 8.34 19.49 -0.80
CA PHE A 165 7.85 18.53 -1.78
C PHE A 165 7.69 17.16 -1.12
N SER A 166 6.68 16.40 -1.54
CA SER A 166 6.36 15.10 -0.94
C SER A 166 7.33 14.04 -1.44
N PHE A 167 7.79 13.14 -0.57
CA PHE A 167 8.69 12.04 -0.97
C PHE A 167 7.94 10.88 -1.66
N ALA A 168 6.61 10.86 -1.59
CA ALA A 168 5.76 9.92 -2.30
C ALA A 168 4.46 10.59 -2.75
N SER A 169 3.85 10.06 -3.81
CA SER A 169 2.58 10.55 -4.38
C SER A 169 1.35 9.93 -3.72
N THR A 170 1.50 8.82 -3.00
CA THR A 170 0.41 8.09 -2.32
C THR A 170 0.98 7.28 -1.15
N SER A 171 0.11 6.62 -0.39
CA SER A 171 0.42 5.70 0.70
C SER A 171 1.02 4.36 0.23
N GLY A 172 0.82 3.99 -1.05
CA GLY A 172 1.09 2.64 -1.56
C GLY A 172 -0.05 1.65 -1.31
N GLY A 173 -1.26 2.13 -0.99
CA GLY A 173 -2.47 1.33 -0.80
C GLY A 173 -2.99 0.63 -2.07
N SER A 174 -4.17 0.01 -1.97
CA SER A 174 -4.69 -0.83 -3.05
C SER A 174 -5.59 -0.06 -3.99
N LYS A 175 -5.34 -0.22 -5.29
CA LYS A 175 -6.24 0.24 -6.34
C LYS A 175 -6.88 -0.91 -7.09
N THR A 176 -8.05 -0.66 -7.62
CA THR A 176 -8.72 -1.52 -8.59
C THR A 176 -9.12 -0.70 -9.81
N SER A 177 -9.65 -1.38 -10.83
CA SER A 177 -10.23 -0.71 -11.99
C SER A 177 -11.53 -1.38 -12.42
N THR A 178 -12.31 -0.68 -13.24
CA THR A 178 -13.49 -1.26 -13.89
C THR A 178 -13.17 -2.52 -14.70
N ASP A 179 -11.95 -2.65 -15.22
CA ASP A 179 -11.51 -3.88 -15.91
C ASP A 179 -11.29 -5.04 -14.95
N SER A 180 -10.75 -4.80 -13.75
CA SER A 180 -10.71 -5.81 -12.68
C SER A 180 -12.12 -6.25 -12.30
N PHE A 181 -13.07 -5.31 -12.21
CA PHE A 181 -14.47 -5.64 -11.95
C PHE A 181 -15.14 -6.46 -13.05
N LYS A 182 -14.79 -6.25 -14.34
CA LYS A 182 -15.27 -7.13 -15.43
C LYS A 182 -14.85 -8.58 -15.20
N THR A 183 -13.61 -8.81 -14.77
CA THR A 183 -13.12 -10.15 -14.39
C THR A 183 -13.89 -10.69 -13.18
N TYR A 184 -14.06 -9.87 -12.14
CA TYR A 184 -14.83 -10.23 -10.96
C TYR A 184 -16.28 -10.62 -11.30
N PHE A 185 -16.93 -9.90 -12.20
CA PHE A 185 -18.29 -10.23 -12.65
C PHE A 185 -18.37 -11.53 -13.44
N LYS A 186 -17.37 -11.86 -14.26
CA LYS A 186 -17.32 -13.18 -14.92
C LYS A 186 -17.27 -14.31 -13.89
N ILE A 187 -16.46 -14.15 -12.84
CA ILE A 187 -16.36 -15.12 -11.74
C ILE A 187 -17.70 -15.20 -10.99
N LEU A 188 -18.27 -14.07 -10.62
CA LEU A 188 -19.56 -14.04 -9.91
C LEU A 188 -20.72 -14.60 -10.75
N LYS A 189 -20.68 -14.47 -12.08
CA LYS A 189 -21.65 -15.08 -12.99
C LYS A 189 -21.55 -16.61 -12.96
N ASN A 190 -20.34 -17.14 -12.93
CA ASN A 190 -20.10 -18.59 -12.79
C ASN A 190 -20.59 -19.11 -11.42
N LEU A 191 -20.69 -18.25 -10.41
CA LEU A 191 -21.24 -18.56 -9.10
C LEU A 191 -22.76 -18.32 -8.99
N ASN A 192 -23.45 -18.04 -10.10
CA ASN A 192 -24.88 -17.71 -10.15
C ASN A 192 -25.28 -16.57 -9.19
N SER A 193 -24.40 -15.57 -9.02
CA SER A 193 -24.69 -14.41 -8.17
C SER A 193 -25.67 -13.44 -8.84
N SER A 194 -26.75 -13.08 -8.15
CA SER A 194 -27.71 -12.05 -8.57
C SER A 194 -27.10 -10.64 -8.68
N LEU A 195 -25.91 -10.41 -8.10
CA LEU A 195 -25.18 -9.15 -8.21
C LEU A 195 -24.81 -8.82 -9.66
N VAL A 196 -24.57 -9.83 -10.50
CA VAL A 196 -24.13 -9.63 -11.89
C VAL A 196 -25.28 -9.19 -12.78
N SER A 197 -26.51 -9.60 -12.48
CA SER A 197 -27.70 -9.19 -13.24
C SER A 197 -28.10 -7.73 -13.01
N SER A 198 -27.64 -7.09 -11.92
CA SER A 198 -28.01 -5.72 -11.56
C SER A 198 -26.94 -4.68 -11.91
N LEU A 199 -25.74 -5.08 -12.30
CA LEU A 199 -24.61 -4.17 -12.56
C LEU A 199 -24.19 -4.19 -14.02
N THR A 200 -24.26 -3.04 -14.68
CA THR A 200 -23.72 -2.82 -16.03
C THR A 200 -22.50 -1.90 -15.94
N LEU A 201 -21.34 -2.36 -16.40
CA LEU A 201 -20.15 -1.51 -16.53
C LEU A 201 -19.99 -1.09 -17.99
N PRO A 202 -19.59 0.17 -18.26
CA PRO A 202 -19.28 0.60 -19.62
C PRO A 202 -18.13 -0.25 -20.21
N GLU A 203 -18.27 -0.68 -21.46
CA GLU A 203 -17.26 -1.54 -22.09
C GLU A 203 -15.95 -0.80 -22.36
N THR A 204 -16.02 0.49 -22.66
CA THR A 204 -14.89 1.30 -23.17
C THR A 204 -14.27 2.24 -22.13
N LEU A 205 -14.80 2.29 -20.90
CA LEU A 205 -14.29 3.17 -19.85
C LEU A 205 -13.51 2.40 -18.80
N THR A 206 -12.22 2.68 -18.70
CA THR A 206 -11.37 2.25 -17.57
C THR A 206 -11.28 3.35 -16.53
N LEU A 207 -11.97 3.17 -15.40
CA LEU A 207 -11.79 4.01 -14.20
C LEU A 207 -10.96 3.23 -13.19
N SER A 208 -9.95 3.89 -12.62
CA SER A 208 -9.15 3.34 -11.51
C SER A 208 -9.44 4.11 -10.23
N PHE A 209 -9.58 3.40 -9.12
CA PHE A 209 -9.87 4.00 -7.81
C PHE A 209 -9.29 3.15 -6.68
N THR A 210 -9.03 3.79 -5.54
CA THR A 210 -8.63 3.12 -4.31
C THR A 210 -9.81 2.36 -3.71
N ILE A 211 -9.55 1.17 -3.16
CA ILE A 211 -10.60 0.31 -2.57
C ILE A 211 -10.52 0.24 -1.05
N ASP A 212 -9.38 0.61 -0.50
CA ASP A 212 -9.09 0.68 0.91
C ASP A 212 -8.62 2.08 1.30
N GLU A 213 -8.75 2.39 2.59
CA GLU A 213 -8.02 3.48 3.23
C GLU A 213 -6.81 2.87 3.95
N ALA A 214 -5.61 3.35 3.64
CA ALA A 214 -4.40 3.02 4.40
C ALA A 214 -4.21 4.01 5.56
N TYR A 215 -3.75 3.50 6.71
CA TYR A 215 -3.58 4.29 7.93
C TYR A 215 -2.11 4.31 8.38
N SER A 216 -1.70 5.44 8.96
CA SER A 216 -0.37 5.55 9.57
C SER A 216 -0.22 4.58 10.73
N VAL A 217 0.95 3.94 10.87
CA VAL A 217 1.28 3.14 12.06
C VAL A 217 1.60 4.02 13.26
N ASN A 218 2.14 5.22 13.01
CA ASN A 218 2.49 6.19 14.07
C ASN A 218 1.27 6.99 14.53
N HIS A 219 0.31 7.23 13.63
CA HIS A 219 -0.96 7.90 13.93
C HIS A 219 -2.15 7.05 13.43
N PRO A 220 -2.63 6.06 14.21
CA PRO A 220 -3.59 5.03 13.74
C PRO A 220 -4.94 5.51 13.20
N ASN A 221 -5.29 6.79 13.41
CA ASN A 221 -6.52 7.41 12.93
C ASN A 221 -6.30 8.32 11.71
N GLU A 222 -5.05 8.51 11.27
CA GLU A 222 -4.69 9.32 10.11
C GLU A 222 -4.75 8.46 8.85
N VAL A 223 -5.61 8.86 7.90
CA VAL A 223 -5.66 8.27 6.57
C VAL A 223 -4.48 8.81 5.76
N MET A 224 -3.70 7.90 5.18
CA MET A 224 -2.51 8.25 4.41
C MET A 224 -2.81 8.55 2.94
N ASP A 225 -3.91 8.03 2.41
CA ASP A 225 -4.26 8.24 1.01
C ASP A 225 -4.49 9.72 0.71
N PHE A 226 -3.78 10.21 -0.30
CA PHE A 226 -3.77 11.62 -0.73
C PHE A 226 -3.25 12.63 0.31
N SER A 227 -2.72 12.16 1.44
CA SER A 227 -2.12 13.02 2.45
C SER A 227 -0.75 13.52 1.99
N PHE A 228 -0.53 14.84 2.10
CA PHE A 228 0.76 15.45 1.78
C PHE A 228 1.78 15.14 2.87
N ARG A 229 2.87 14.46 2.51
CA ARG A 229 3.93 14.04 3.44
C ARG A 229 5.27 14.61 3.01
N PRO A 230 5.67 15.78 3.56
CA PRO A 230 6.86 16.48 3.10
C PRO A 230 8.13 15.67 3.40
N ALA A 231 9.10 15.72 2.49
CA ALA A 231 10.44 15.20 2.76
C ALA A 231 11.17 16.03 3.81
N ASP A 232 12.03 15.37 4.60
CA ASP A 232 12.87 16.01 5.62
C ASP A 232 13.84 17.01 4.99
N TYR A 233 14.38 16.67 3.83
CA TYR A 233 15.32 17.48 3.06
C TYR A 233 14.89 17.58 1.60
N GLN A 234 15.30 18.68 0.96
CA GLN A 234 15.03 18.93 -0.46
C GLN A 234 16.30 19.38 -1.16
N LEU A 235 16.60 18.71 -2.27
CA LEU A 235 17.68 19.03 -3.20
C LEU A 235 17.08 19.57 -4.50
N TYR A 236 17.89 20.27 -5.28
CA TYR A 236 17.52 20.72 -6.61
C TYR A 236 18.55 20.22 -7.61
N TYR A 237 18.09 19.96 -8.83
CA TYR A 237 19.00 19.65 -9.92
C TYR A 237 19.88 20.86 -10.25
N ASP A 238 21.15 20.59 -10.51
CA ASP A 238 22.10 21.49 -11.13
C ASP A 238 22.66 20.85 -12.41
N GLU A 239 23.60 21.52 -13.09
CA GLU A 239 24.18 20.99 -14.33
C GLU A 239 24.86 19.63 -14.14
N ARG A 240 25.44 19.36 -12.96
CA ARG A 240 26.15 18.12 -12.68
C ARG A 240 25.17 17.03 -12.28
N SER A 241 24.29 17.30 -11.31
CA SER A 241 23.35 16.31 -10.78
C SER A 241 22.24 15.93 -11.78
N SER A 242 21.98 16.76 -12.79
CA SER A 242 21.10 16.42 -13.91
C SER A 242 21.73 15.44 -14.91
N ARG A 243 23.06 15.41 -15.04
CA ARG A 243 23.80 14.51 -15.94
C ARG A 243 24.32 13.25 -15.22
N ASP A 244 24.63 13.38 -13.94
CA ASP A 244 25.20 12.33 -13.11
C ASP A 244 24.41 12.22 -11.79
N PRO A 245 23.50 11.23 -11.67
CA PRO A 245 22.69 11.05 -10.46
C PRO A 245 23.52 10.68 -9.23
N SER A 246 24.77 10.21 -9.38
CA SER A 246 25.64 9.93 -8.24
C SER A 246 25.96 11.18 -7.41
N GLN A 247 25.88 12.36 -8.01
CA GLN A 247 25.99 13.62 -7.30
C GLN A 247 24.85 13.78 -6.28
N LEU A 248 23.64 13.36 -6.62
CA LEU A 248 22.51 13.38 -5.68
C LEU A 248 22.70 12.37 -4.55
N TRP A 249 23.31 11.21 -4.82
CA TRP A 249 23.63 10.24 -3.79
C TRP A 249 24.63 10.81 -2.78
N MET A 250 25.71 11.42 -3.26
CA MET A 250 26.69 12.08 -2.39
C MET A 250 26.10 13.24 -1.60
N GLN A 251 25.22 14.05 -2.21
CA GLN A 251 24.52 15.13 -1.52
C GLN A 251 23.57 14.61 -0.44
N SER A 252 22.80 13.57 -0.76
CA SER A 252 21.86 12.94 0.17
C SER A 252 22.58 12.30 1.34
N ALA A 253 23.70 11.59 1.09
CA ALA A 253 24.49 10.95 2.12
C ALA A 253 25.02 11.93 3.19
N LYS A 254 25.18 13.23 2.87
CA LYS A 254 25.58 14.25 3.86
C LYS A 254 24.53 14.52 4.94
N PHE A 255 23.26 14.15 4.70
CA PHE A 255 22.19 14.30 5.69
C PHE A 255 22.10 13.11 6.66
N ILE A 256 22.81 12.01 6.39
CA ILE A 256 23.01 10.93 7.35
C ILE A 256 23.92 11.50 8.45
N LYS A 257 23.33 11.77 9.63
CA LYS A 257 24.09 12.28 10.79
C LYS A 257 24.79 11.10 11.45
N ASN A 258 26.10 11.20 11.67
CA ASN A 258 26.85 10.30 12.55
C ASN A 258 26.30 10.34 13.98
#